data_AF-A0A939HZE4-F1
#
_entry.id   AF-A0A939HZE4-F1
#
_cell.length_a   1.000
_cell.length_b   1.000
_cell.length_c   1.000
_cell.angle_alpha   90.00
_cell.angle_beta   90.00
_cell.angle_gamma   90.00
#
_symmetry.space_group_name_H-M   'P 1'
#
loop_
_entity.id
_entity.type
_entity.pdbx_description
1 polymer ?
#
loop_
_entity_poly.entity_id
_entity_poly.type
_entity_poly.pdbx_seq_one_letter_code
_entity_poly.pdbx_strand_id
1 'polypeptide(L)'
;MSKLTIEISEDLAEALRVPPAERMSRLRRELAVRLYQKSLLSFGKARELAQMSKWEFHELLGSEGVDRSYDLEELEADLKTLEYLN
;
A
#
# COMPACT_ATOMS: atom_id res chain seq x y z
N MET A 1 4.91 19.40 12.64
CA MET A 1 4.80 18.21 11.75
C MET A 1 6.20 17.64 11.59
N SER A 2 6.48 16.45 12.11
CA SER A 2 7.75 15.76 11.87
C SER A 2 7.73 15.13 10.47
N LYS A 3 8.81 15.28 9.71
CA LYS A 3 8.98 14.67 8.39
C LYS A 3 9.98 13.52 8.52
N LEU A 4 9.62 12.35 8.02
CA LEU A 4 10.52 11.22 7.85
C LEU A 4 11.06 11.23 6.41
N THR A 5 12.38 11.18 6.25
CA THR A 5 13.05 11.14 4.95
C THR A 5 13.89 9.87 4.85
N ILE A 6 13.82 9.19 3.69
CA ILE A 6 14.70 8.08 3.33
C ILE A 6 15.63 8.61 2.24
N GLU A 7 16.94 8.53 2.47
CA GLU A 7 17.96 8.92 1.51
C GLU A 7 18.55 7.67 0.87
N ILE A 8 18.79 7.75 -0.45
CA ILE A 8 19.46 6.73 -1.25
C ILE A 8 20.59 7.43 -2.01
N SER A 9 21.73 6.75 -2.17
CA SER A 9 22.83 7.29 -2.96
C SER A 9 22.45 7.37 -4.45
N GLU A 10 23.13 8.24 -5.18
CA GLU A 10 22.95 8.37 -6.63
C GLU A 10 23.24 7.05 -7.35
N ASP A 11 24.34 6.38 -7.02
CA ASP A 11 24.70 5.05 -7.56
C ASP A 11 23.57 4.02 -7.37
N LEU A 12 22.92 4.00 -6.20
CA LEU A 12 21.80 3.08 -5.95
C LEU A 12 20.55 3.50 -6.73
N ALA A 13 20.28 4.80 -6.83
CA ALA A 13 19.17 5.31 -7.61
C ALA A 13 19.35 4.99 -9.10
N GLU A 14 20.58 5.07 -9.63
CA GLU A 14 20.93 4.71 -11.00
C GLU A 14 20.84 3.21 -11.28
N ALA A 15 21.17 2.38 -10.29
CA ALA A 15 21.03 0.92 -10.39
C ALA A 15 19.58 0.44 -10.48
N LEU A 16 18.59 1.29 -10.15
CA LEU A 16 17.17 0.96 -10.34
C LEU A 16 16.86 0.81 -11.83
N ARG A 17 16.35 -0.37 -12.20
CA ARG A 17 15.84 -0.68 -13.55
C ARG A 17 14.46 -0.04 -13.80
N VAL A 18 14.34 1.26 -13.52
CA VAL A 18 13.12 2.07 -13.62
C VAL A 18 13.52 3.42 -14.22
N PRO A 19 12.74 3.95 -15.20
CA PRO A 19 12.99 5.28 -15.76
C PRO A 19 13.13 6.34 -14.65
N PRO A 20 14.09 7.28 -14.74
CA PRO A 20 14.32 8.29 -13.70
C PRO A 20 13.06 9.05 -13.26
N ALA A 21 12.18 9.37 -14.20
CA ALA A 21 10.92 10.07 -13.95
C ALA A 21 9.93 9.26 -13.08
N GLU A 22 10.04 7.94 -13.06
CA GLU A 22 9.12 7.02 -12.38
C GLU A 22 9.71 6.42 -11.10
N ARG A 23 11.01 6.60 -10.82
CA ARG A 23 11.68 5.97 -9.67
C ARG A 23 10.97 6.26 -8.36
N MET A 24 10.63 7.52 -8.11
CA MET A 24 10.00 7.92 -6.83
C MET A 24 8.58 7.35 -6.68
N SER A 25 7.77 7.35 -7.74
CA SER A 25 6.43 6.77 -7.69
C SER A 25 6.50 5.26 -7.52
N ARG A 26 7.43 4.59 -8.21
CA ARG A 26 7.67 3.15 -8.06
C ARG A 26 8.09 2.81 -6.64
N LEU A 27 9.10 3.49 -6.08
CA LEU A 27 9.57 3.26 -4.71
C LEU A 27 8.47 3.47 -3.66
N ARG A 28 7.63 4.49 -3.81
CA ARG A 28 6.49 4.69 -2.91
C ARG A 28 5.47 3.56 -2.97
N ARG A 29 5.16 3.04 -4.17
CA ARG A 29 4.25 1.90 -4.35
C ARG A 29 4.82 0.64 -3.72
N GLU A 30 6.07 0.31 -4.02
CA GLU A 30 6.77 -0.85 -3.43
C GLU A 30 6.78 -0.77 -1.90
N LEU A 31 7.12 0.39 -1.35
CA LEU A 31 7.12 0.61 0.10
C LEU A 31 5.71 0.49 0.69
N ALA A 32 4.70 1.10 0.07
CA ALA A 32 3.32 1.03 0.53
C ALA A 32 2.78 -0.40 0.56
N VAL A 33 3.00 -1.16 -0.52
CA VAL A 33 2.62 -2.56 -0.61
C VAL A 33 3.31 -3.37 0.48
N ARG A 34 4.62 -3.17 0.66
CA ARG A 34 5.38 -3.95 1.64
C ARG A 34 5.00 -3.65 3.08
N LEU A 35 4.74 -2.38 3.39
CA LEU A 35 4.28 -1.97 4.73
C LEU A 35 2.86 -2.48 5.01
N TYR A 36 1.98 -2.50 4.01
CA TYR A 36 0.65 -3.11 4.14
C TYR A 36 0.72 -4.62 4.37
N GLN A 37 1.50 -5.35 3.54
CA GLN A 37 1.72 -6.79 3.70
C GLN A 37 2.26 -7.19 5.07
N LYS A 38 3.04 -6.31 5.71
CA LYS A 38 3.61 -6.53 7.03
C LYS A 38 2.71 -6.05 8.17
N SER A 39 1.49 -5.61 7.86
CA SER A 39 0.54 -5.00 8.81
C SER A 39 1.12 -3.80 9.57
N LEU A 40 2.13 -3.12 8.99
CA LEU A 40 2.75 -1.92 9.54
C LEU A 40 1.99 -0.64 9.15
N LEU A 41 1.28 -0.69 8.02
CA LEU A 41 0.33 0.34 7.61
C LEU A 41 -1.03 -0.29 7.35
N SER A 42 -2.09 0.37 7.83
CA SER A 42 -3.45 0.06 7.41
C SER A 42 -3.62 0.31 5.92
N PHE A 43 -4.62 -0.33 5.29
CA PHE A 43 -4.93 -0.12 3.87
C PHE A 43 -5.07 1.36 3.51
N GLY A 44 -5.77 2.14 4.36
CA GLY A 44 -5.96 3.58 4.18
C GLY A 44 -4.67 4.39 4.15
N LYS A 45 -3.70 4.05 5.02
CA LYS A 45 -2.40 4.73 5.08
C LYS A 45 -1.43 4.25 4.01
N ALA A 46 -1.48 2.98 3.65
CA ALA A 46 -0.70 2.44 2.55
C ALA A 46 -1.10 3.07 1.20
N ARG A 47 -2.39 3.18 0.88
CA ARG A 47 -2.83 3.86 -0.35
C ARG A 47 -2.51 5.35 -0.35
N GLU A 48 -2.53 6.00 0.82
CA GLU A 48 -2.13 7.41 0.98
C GLU A 48 -0.64 7.58 0.63
N LEU A 49 0.22 6.70 1.13
CA LEU A 49 1.65 6.68 0.79
C LEU A 49 1.90 6.41 -0.70
N ALA A 50 1.13 5.49 -1.30
CA ALA A 50 1.20 5.18 -2.73
C ALA A 50 0.61 6.29 -3.62
N GLN A 51 -0.07 7.29 -3.03
CA GLN A 51 -0.83 8.33 -3.73
C GLN A 51 -1.87 7.77 -4.69
N MET A 52 -2.62 6.76 -4.21
CA MET A 52 -3.61 6.04 -5.00
C MET A 52 -5.00 6.15 -4.38
N SER A 53 -6.01 6.16 -5.24
CA SER A 53 -7.39 5.92 -4.84
C SER A 53 -7.56 4.52 -4.25
N LYS A 54 -8.72 4.27 -3.62
CA LYS A 54 -9.05 2.94 -3.10
C LYS A 54 -8.92 1.88 -4.20
N TRP A 55 -9.55 2.10 -5.36
CA TRP A 55 -9.61 1.13 -6.46
C TRP A 55 -8.24 0.86 -7.09
N GLU A 56 -7.46 1.90 -7.37
CA GLU A 56 -6.10 1.74 -7.92
C GLU A 56 -5.19 0.95 -6.98
N PHE A 57 -5.31 1.18 -5.67
CA PHE A 57 -4.51 0.44 -4.71
C PHE A 57 -4.97 -1.02 -4.55
N HIS A 58 -6.27 -1.29 -4.69
CA HIS A 58 -6.77 -2.67 -4.78
C HIS A 58 -6.21 -3.41 -5.99
N GLU A 59 -6.23 -2.78 -7.16
CA GLU A 59 -5.68 -3.34 -8.38
C GLU A 59 -4.17 -3.60 -8.25
N LEU A 60 -3.43 -2.67 -7.67
CA LEU A 60 -2.00 -2.83 -7.37
C LEU A 60 -1.73 -4.04 -6.46
N LEU A 61 -2.48 -4.19 -5.36
CA LEU A 61 -2.33 -5.33 -4.47
C LEU A 61 -2.58 -6.66 -5.19
N GLY A 62 -3.60 -6.70 -6.06
CA GLY A 62 -3.88 -7.86 -6.91
C GLY A 62 -2.74 -8.17 -7.88
N SER A 63 -2.19 -7.15 -8.55
CA SER A 63 -1.07 -7.34 -9.49
C SER A 63 0.22 -7.79 -8.82
N GLU A 64 0.43 -7.40 -7.56
CA GLU A 64 1.60 -7.77 -6.74
C GLU A 64 1.39 -9.10 -5.99
N GLY A 65 0.27 -9.80 -6.22
CA GLY A 65 -0.04 -11.07 -5.55
C GLY A 65 -0.18 -10.93 -4.04
N VAL A 66 -0.59 -9.76 -3.56
CA VAL A 66 -0.80 -9.51 -2.13
C VAL A 66 -2.19 -10.01 -1.78
N ASP A 67 -2.24 -11.17 -1.14
CA ASP A 67 -3.48 -11.66 -0.55
C ASP A 67 -3.99 -10.65 0.46
N ARG A 68 -5.21 -10.18 0.21
CA ARG A 68 -6.00 -9.58 1.27
C ARG A 68 -6.37 -10.71 2.20
N SER A 69 -5.83 -10.66 3.41
CA SER A 69 -6.51 -11.26 4.54
C SER A 69 -7.83 -10.49 4.72
N TYR A 70 -8.86 -10.85 3.96
CA TYR A 70 -10.23 -10.67 4.44
C TYR A 70 -10.36 -11.72 5.53
N ASP A 71 -9.88 -11.34 6.71
CA ASP A 71 -9.86 -12.23 7.85
C ASP A 71 -11.28 -12.42 8.38
N LEU A 72 -11.43 -13.41 9.24
CA LEU A 72 -12.73 -13.74 9.83
C LEU A 72 -13.32 -12.53 10.57
N GLU A 73 -12.47 -11.64 11.06
CA GLU A 73 -12.83 -10.45 11.83
C GLU A 73 -13.44 -9.36 10.94
N GLU A 74 -12.89 -9.12 9.75
CA GLU A 74 -13.51 -8.25 8.73
C GLU A 74 -14.86 -8.81 8.26
N LEU A 75 -14.97 -10.13 8.04
CA LEU A 75 -16.25 -10.78 7.70
C LEU A 75 -17.29 -10.62 8.82
N GLU A 76 -16.90 -10.87 10.07
CA GLU A 76 -17.79 -10.74 11.23
C GLU A 76 -18.26 -9.29 11.44
N ALA A 77 -17.39 -8.31 11.19
CA ALA A 77 -17.74 -6.89 11.28
C ALA A 77 -18.74 -6.48 10.19
N ASP A 78 -18.58 -6.98 8.96
CA ASP A 78 -19.51 -6.75 7.87
C ASP A 78 -20.87 -7.41 8.14
N LEU A 79 -20.88 -8.65 8.64
CA LEU A 79 -22.11 -9.35 9.06
C LEU A 79 -22.87 -8.58 10.15
N LYS A 80 -22.18 -8.11 11.18
CA LYS A 80 -22.79 -7.28 12.23
C LYS A 80 -23.39 -5.98 11.68
N THR A 81 -22.70 -5.36 10.72
CA THR A 81 -23.19 -4.15 10.06
C THR A 81 -24.49 -4.43 9.30
N LEU A 82 -24.59 -5.56 8.61
CA LEU A 82 -25.81 -5.98 7.92
C LEU A 82 -26.95 -6.33 8.88
N GLU A 83 -26.66 -6.97 10.02
CA GLU A 83 -27.66 -7.26 11.06
C GLU A 83 -28.23 -5.98 11.69
N TYR A 84 -27.42 -4.94 11.89
CA TYR A 84 -27.87 -3.65 12.43
C TYR A 84 -28.76 -2.85 11.46
N LEU A 85 -28.68 -3.13 10.17
CA LEU A 85 -29.44 -2.44 9.12
C LEU A 85 -30.78 -3.12 8.79
N ASN A 86 -31.09 -4.27 9.41
CA ASN A 86 -32.39 -4.96 9.36
C ASN A 86 -33.19 -4.70 10.64
#